data_AF-A0A920T8Q3-F1
#
_entry.id   AF-A0A920T8Q3-F1
#
_cell.length_a   1.000
_cell.length_b   1.000
_cell.length_c   1.000
_cell.angle_alpha   90.00
_cell.angle_beta   90.00
_cell.angle_gamma   90.00
#
_symmetry.space_group_name_H-M   'P 1'
#
loop_
_entity.id
_entity.type
_entity.pdbx_description
1 polymer ?
#
loop_
_entity_poly.entity_id
_entity_poly.type
_entity_poly.pdbx_seq_one_letter_code
_entity_poly.pdbx_strand_id
1 'polypeptide(L)'
;MSFQLTQYTLPSERGGRMMAFRASDGTKLWDRKANYSTRPLINDSTVYAQGGAWDLATGQERPFKMARSYGCGQISSSKSLMLFRSATLGYFDLTRKAGVENFGGIRLGCWINAIPAGGLVLVPDGTVCTCSYLNRAAFALQQVNTE
;
A
#
# COMPACT_ATOMS: atom_id res chain seq x y z
N MET A 1 -2.87 -3.46 10.99
CA MET A 1 -3.13 -4.88 10.69
C MET A 1 -4.00 -4.94 9.44
N SER A 2 -3.45 -5.23 8.27
CA SER A 2 -4.23 -5.37 7.04
C SER A 2 -5.13 -6.60 7.10
N PHE A 3 -6.42 -6.42 7.36
CA PHE A 3 -7.37 -7.52 7.52
C PHE A 3 -7.39 -8.43 6.28
N GLN A 4 -7.24 -9.72 6.57
CA GLN A 4 -7.46 -10.81 5.64
C GLN A 4 -7.99 -11.98 6.46
N LEU A 5 -9.09 -12.60 6.04
CA LEU A 5 -9.66 -13.74 6.77
C LEU A 5 -8.64 -14.87 6.98
N THR A 6 -7.69 -15.01 6.07
CA THR A 6 -6.67 -16.06 6.06
C THR A 6 -5.30 -15.60 6.54
N GLN A 7 -5.16 -14.40 7.11
CA GLN A 7 -3.83 -13.83 7.42
C GLN A 7 -2.94 -14.86 8.15
N TYR A 8 -1.78 -15.17 7.55
CA TYR A 8 -0.78 -16.11 8.08
C TYR A 8 -1.17 -17.60 8.10
N THR A 9 -2.28 -17.98 7.45
CA THR A 9 -2.66 -19.39 7.35
C THR A 9 -1.86 -20.14 6.28
N LEU A 10 -1.43 -19.45 5.21
CA LEU A 10 -0.58 -20.04 4.19
C LEU A 10 0.92 -19.76 4.45
N PRO A 11 1.82 -20.71 4.14
CA PRO A 11 3.27 -20.49 4.24
C PRO A 11 3.75 -19.24 3.47
N SER A 12 3.11 -18.92 2.35
CA SER A 12 3.37 -17.73 1.53
C SER A 12 2.96 -16.42 2.20
N GLU A 13 2.15 -16.46 3.25
CA GLU A 13 1.60 -15.28 3.93
C GLU A 13 2.34 -14.92 5.22
N ARG A 14 3.17 -15.82 5.77
CA ARG A 14 3.94 -15.59 7.00
C ARG A 14 4.96 -14.45 6.89
N GLY A 15 5.33 -14.05 5.67
CA GLY A 15 6.32 -13.01 5.44
C GLY A 15 7.73 -13.40 5.91
N GLY A 16 8.58 -12.40 6.18
CA GLY A 16 9.95 -12.61 6.70
C GLY A 16 11.02 -12.89 5.63
N ARG A 17 10.61 -13.11 4.38
CA ARG A 17 11.49 -13.30 3.24
C ARG A 17 10.84 -12.70 1.99
N MET A 18 11.66 -12.22 1.07
CA MET A 18 11.25 -11.83 -0.27
C MET A 18 12.22 -12.40 -1.30
N MET A 19 11.67 -12.73 -2.45
CA MET A 19 12.42 -13.27 -3.59
C MET A 19 11.91 -12.57 -4.86
N ALA A 20 12.81 -12.31 -5.78
CA ALA A 20 12.45 -11.89 -7.12
C ALA A 20 13.04 -12.84 -8.16
N PHE A 21 12.26 -13.06 -9.20
CA PHE A 21 12.60 -13.87 -10.35
C PHE A 21 12.39 -13.03 -11.60
N ARG A 22 13.25 -13.23 -12.60
CA ARG A 22 13.03 -12.65 -13.92
C ARG A 22 11.85 -13.35 -14.56
N ALA A 23 10.84 -12.58 -14.95
CA ALA A 23 9.60 -13.14 -15.49
C ALA A 23 9.78 -13.89 -16.82
N SER A 24 10.80 -13.53 -17.62
CA SER A 24 11.02 -14.11 -18.95
C SER A 24 11.53 -15.55 -18.93
N ASP A 25 12.31 -15.93 -17.91
CA ASP A 25 13.03 -17.22 -17.88
C ASP A 25 12.97 -17.91 -16.50
N GLY A 26 12.36 -17.28 -15.49
CA GLY A 26 12.29 -17.81 -14.13
C GLY A 26 13.61 -17.76 -13.36
N THR A 27 14.65 -17.09 -13.89
CA THR A 27 15.95 -16.96 -13.21
C THR A 27 15.77 -16.16 -11.93
N LYS A 28 16.26 -16.71 -10.81
CA LYS A 28 16.27 -16.01 -9.53
C LYS A 28 17.21 -14.80 -9.59
N LEU A 29 16.67 -13.60 -9.36
CA LEU A 29 17.44 -12.36 -9.30
C LEU A 29 18.07 -12.19 -7.91
N TRP A 30 17.25 -12.34 -6.88
CA TRP A 30 17.68 -12.23 -5.50
C TRP A 30 16.70 -12.93 -4.57
N ASP A 31 17.20 -13.22 -3.37
CA ASP A 31 16.47 -13.91 -2.32
C ASP A 31 17.02 -13.48 -0.96
N ARG A 32 16.18 -12.85 -0.15
CA ARG A 32 16.62 -12.20 1.09
C ARG A 32 15.61 -12.28 2.21
N LYS A 33 16.13 -12.32 3.44
CA LYS A 33 15.32 -12.00 4.63
C LYS A 33 14.89 -10.54 4.53
N ALA A 34 13.63 -10.28 4.85
CA ALA A 34 13.07 -8.94 4.86
C ALA A 34 11.99 -8.87 5.92
N ASN A 35 12.09 -7.86 6.80
CA ASN A 35 11.08 -7.61 7.81
C ASN A 35 10.09 -6.59 7.26
N TYR A 36 8.87 -7.04 7.00
CA TYR A 36 7.80 -6.21 6.49
C TYR A 36 6.45 -6.74 6.94
N SER A 37 5.47 -5.87 6.86
CA SER A 37 4.06 -6.14 7.05
C SER A 37 3.32 -5.69 5.80
N THR A 38 2.08 -6.18 5.63
CA THR A 38 1.27 -6.03 4.40
C THR A 38 1.84 -6.73 3.19
N ARG A 39 1.04 -6.87 2.13
CA ARG A 39 1.54 -7.37 0.84
C ARG A 39 2.51 -6.37 0.22
N PRO A 40 3.57 -6.86 -0.44
CA PRO A 40 4.41 -6.00 -1.24
C PRO A 40 3.62 -5.50 -2.46
N LEU A 41 3.91 -4.26 -2.87
CA LEU A 41 3.50 -3.70 -4.15
C LEU A 41 4.75 -3.30 -4.93
N ILE A 42 4.65 -3.30 -6.25
CA ILE A 42 5.71 -2.81 -7.13
C ILE A 42 5.27 -1.46 -7.68
N ASN A 43 6.15 -0.47 -7.57
CA ASN A 43 6.00 0.81 -8.22
C ASN A 43 7.35 1.16 -8.86
N ASP A 44 7.34 1.20 -10.19
CA ASP A 44 8.54 1.36 -11.02
C ASP A 44 9.62 0.32 -10.63
N SER A 45 10.85 0.75 -10.37
CA SER A 45 11.96 -0.13 -9.95
C SER A 45 11.96 -0.46 -8.45
N THR A 46 10.88 -0.19 -7.72
CA THR A 46 10.84 -0.31 -6.26
C THR A 46 9.71 -1.22 -5.78
N VAL A 47 10.05 -2.16 -4.90
CA VAL A 47 9.10 -2.94 -4.10
C VAL A 47 8.85 -2.17 -2.81
N TYR A 48 7.59 -1.86 -2.51
CA TYR A 48 7.18 -1.24 -1.25
C TYR A 48 6.37 -2.21 -0.41
N ALA A 49 6.57 -2.18 0.91
CA ALA A 49 5.67 -2.80 1.88
C ALA A 49 5.66 -1.96 3.16
N GLN A 50 4.72 -2.19 4.07
CA GLN A 50 4.78 -1.52 5.36
C GLN A 50 5.99 -2.05 6.14
N GLY A 51 7.00 -1.22 6.31
CA GLY A 51 8.25 -1.54 7.01
C GLY A 51 9.51 -1.33 6.19
N GLY A 52 9.39 -1.16 4.86
CA GLY A 52 10.55 -0.85 4.03
C GLY A 52 10.25 -0.75 2.55
N ALA A 53 11.31 -0.42 1.81
CA ALA A 53 11.32 -0.44 0.36
C ALA A 53 12.60 -1.13 -0.13
N TRP A 54 12.53 -1.77 -1.29
CA TRP A 54 13.64 -2.50 -1.89
C TRP A 54 13.70 -2.23 -3.38
N ASP A 55 14.90 -2.20 -3.93
CA ASP A 55 15.09 -2.20 -5.37
C ASP A 55 14.61 -3.53 -5.98
N LEU A 56 13.80 -3.46 -7.04
CA LEU A 56 13.17 -4.63 -7.66
C LEU A 56 14.19 -5.57 -8.31
N ALA A 57 15.27 -5.03 -8.90
CA ALA A 57 16.23 -5.80 -9.68
C ALA A 57 17.34 -6.41 -8.81
N THR A 58 17.79 -5.68 -7.78
CA THR A 58 18.93 -6.04 -6.94
C THR A 58 18.53 -6.51 -5.55
N GLY A 59 17.30 -6.17 -5.11
CA GLY A 59 16.81 -6.45 -3.78
C GLY A 59 17.41 -5.54 -2.72
N GLN A 60 18.26 -4.55 -3.04
CA GLN A 60 18.88 -3.64 -2.06
C GLN A 60 17.83 -2.78 -1.35
N GLU A 61 18.04 -2.48 -0.06
CA GLU A 61 17.09 -1.64 0.70
C GLU A 61 17.14 -0.19 0.20
N ARG A 62 15.97 0.44 0.15
CA ARG A 62 15.81 1.85 -0.18
C ARG A 62 15.32 2.61 1.06
N PRO A 63 15.76 3.85 1.29
CA PRO A 63 15.24 4.67 2.38
C PRO A 63 13.74 4.88 2.22
N PHE A 64 12.95 4.28 3.12
CA PHE A 64 11.51 4.44 3.15
C PHE A 64 11.00 4.28 4.57
N LYS A 65 10.40 5.35 5.10
CA LYS A 65 9.80 5.35 6.43
C LYS A 65 8.33 5.74 6.31
N MET A 66 7.46 4.76 6.49
CA MET A 66 6.02 4.93 6.47
C MET A 66 5.48 4.76 7.89
N ALA A 67 5.13 5.87 8.53
CA ALA A 67 4.47 5.87 9.82
C ALA A 67 2.97 6.09 9.62
N ARG A 68 2.18 5.03 9.78
CA ARG A 68 0.72 5.11 9.78
C ARG A 68 0.17 4.89 11.18
N SER A 69 -1.05 5.34 11.42
CA SER A 69 -1.80 5.00 12.63
C SER A 69 -2.25 3.52 12.58
N TYR A 70 -3.46 3.20 13.02
CA TYR A 70 -4.01 1.85 12.96
C TYR A 70 -4.81 1.60 11.68
N GLY A 71 -5.20 0.34 11.47
CA GLY A 71 -6.19 -0.02 10.46
C GLY A 71 -5.89 -1.27 9.64
N CYS A 72 -6.97 -1.77 9.04
CA CYS A 72 -6.99 -2.79 7.99
C CYS A 72 -6.83 -2.19 6.59
N GLY A 73 -6.60 -3.00 5.57
CA GLY A 73 -6.36 -2.49 4.21
C GLY A 73 -4.92 -2.65 3.76
N GLN A 74 -4.79 -2.95 2.47
CA GLN A 74 -3.52 -3.05 1.77
C GLN A 74 -3.10 -1.67 1.26
N ILE A 75 -1.81 -1.54 0.97
CA ILE A 75 -1.28 -0.35 0.30
C ILE A 75 -1.61 -0.47 -1.19
N SER A 76 -2.01 0.65 -1.79
CA SER A 76 -2.22 0.82 -3.23
C SER A 76 -1.40 2.01 -3.68
N SER A 77 -0.88 2.01 -4.91
CA SER A 77 0.01 3.08 -5.37
C SER A 77 -0.15 3.34 -6.85
N SER A 78 -0.08 4.61 -7.22
CA SER A 78 0.32 5.06 -8.55
C SER A 78 1.80 5.43 -8.53
N LYS A 79 2.31 5.93 -9.67
CA LYS A 79 3.67 6.47 -9.78
C LYS A 79 3.97 7.55 -8.73
N SER A 80 3.00 8.42 -8.46
CA SER A 80 3.21 9.63 -7.64
C SER A 80 2.53 9.57 -6.27
N LEU A 81 1.49 8.76 -6.10
CA LEU A 81 0.68 8.75 -4.88
C LEU A 81 0.47 7.33 -4.37
N MET A 82 0.84 7.10 -3.12
CA MET A 82 0.60 5.87 -2.38
C MET A 82 -0.54 6.10 -1.38
N LEU A 83 -1.45 5.14 -1.27
CA LEU A 83 -2.70 5.21 -0.54
C LEU A 83 -2.86 3.98 0.34
N PHE A 84 -3.36 4.18 1.56
CA PHE A 84 -3.46 3.12 2.56
C PHE A 84 -4.38 3.56 3.70
N ARG A 85 -4.71 2.62 4.58
CA ARG A 85 -5.46 2.94 5.79
C ARG A 85 -4.53 3.43 6.89
N SER A 86 -4.89 4.56 7.49
CA SER A 86 -4.23 5.15 8.66
C SER A 86 -5.29 5.81 9.54
N ALA A 87 -6.10 5.01 10.22
CA ALA A 87 -7.40 5.37 10.82
C ALA A 87 -8.42 5.86 9.77
N THR A 88 -8.12 6.86 8.96
CA THR A 88 -8.90 7.29 7.80
C THR A 88 -8.17 6.91 6.50
N LEU A 89 -8.53 7.54 5.37
CA LEU A 89 -7.72 7.52 4.15
C LEU A 89 -6.37 8.20 4.44
N GLY A 90 -5.30 7.41 4.48
CA GLY A 90 -3.92 7.89 4.55
C GLY A 90 -3.29 7.87 3.17
N TYR A 91 -2.41 8.82 2.91
CA TYR A 91 -1.64 8.87 1.68
C TYR A 91 -0.21 9.35 1.92
N PHE A 92 0.67 8.95 1.00
CA PHE A 92 2.06 9.35 0.93
C PHE A 92 2.31 9.81 -0.49
N ASP A 93 2.70 11.07 -0.64
CA ASP A 93 3.09 11.63 -1.91
C ASP A 93 4.56 11.28 -2.19
N LEU A 94 4.79 10.46 -3.21
CA LEU A 94 6.10 9.97 -3.58
C LEU A 94 6.95 11.03 -4.28
N THR A 95 6.36 12.17 -4.66
CA THR A 95 7.05 13.27 -5.35
C THR A 95 7.66 14.28 -4.39
N ARG A 96 7.23 14.29 -3.12
CA ARG A 96 7.68 15.26 -2.10
C ARG A 96 8.01 14.58 -0.77
N LYS A 97 8.82 15.25 0.05
CA LYS A 97 9.26 14.75 1.36
C LYS A 97 8.32 15.15 2.50
N ALA A 98 7.02 14.95 2.33
CA ALA A 98 6.02 15.35 3.32
C ALA A 98 5.69 14.27 4.36
N GLY A 99 6.04 13.01 4.07
CA GLY A 99 5.67 11.89 4.93
C GLY A 99 4.22 11.45 4.72
N VAL A 100 3.62 10.90 5.77
CA VAL A 100 2.23 10.41 5.75
C VAL A 100 1.27 11.54 6.10
N GLU A 101 0.29 11.76 5.22
CA GLU A 101 -0.83 12.66 5.42
C GLU A 101 -2.15 11.87 5.47
N ASN A 102 -3.19 12.46 6.06
CA ASN A 102 -4.48 11.80 6.23
C ASN A 102 -5.62 12.70 5.76
N PHE A 103 -6.45 12.16 4.88
CA PHE A 103 -7.75 12.71 4.53
C PHE A 103 -8.79 12.19 5.53
N GLY A 104 -9.31 13.10 6.36
CA GLY A 104 -10.19 12.77 7.49
C GLY A 104 -11.61 12.36 7.10
N GLY A 105 -12.39 11.94 8.09
CA GLY A 105 -13.85 11.76 7.95
C GLY A 105 -14.30 10.45 7.31
N ILE A 106 -13.52 9.85 6.42
CA ILE A 106 -13.86 8.58 5.75
C ILE A 106 -12.78 7.52 5.94
N ARG A 107 -13.23 6.27 6.04
CA ARG A 107 -12.34 5.12 6.15
C ARG A 107 -12.21 4.37 4.83
N LEU A 108 -11.03 3.80 4.60
CA LEU A 108 -10.88 2.78 3.58
C LEU A 108 -11.41 1.42 4.06
N GLY A 109 -11.86 0.61 3.11
CA GLY A 109 -12.16 -0.80 3.30
C GLY A 109 -10.96 -1.61 3.81
N CYS A 110 -11.23 -2.86 4.18
CA CYS A 110 -10.24 -3.71 4.83
C CYS A 110 -9.27 -4.43 3.87
N TRP A 111 -9.44 -4.24 2.56
CA TRP A 111 -8.56 -4.75 1.51
C TRP A 111 -8.00 -3.61 0.64
N ILE A 112 -7.53 -3.88 -0.58
CA ILE A 112 -7.27 -2.85 -1.60
C ILE A 112 -8.59 -2.09 -1.84
N ASN A 113 -8.61 -0.80 -1.57
CA ASN A 113 -9.83 0.01 -1.63
C ASN A 113 -9.62 1.39 -2.26
N ALA A 114 -8.54 2.10 -1.94
CA ALA A 114 -8.19 3.31 -2.67
C ALA A 114 -7.43 2.93 -3.96
N ILE A 115 -8.02 3.23 -5.12
CA ILE A 115 -7.50 2.80 -6.42
C ILE A 115 -7.09 4.04 -7.21
N PRO A 116 -5.78 4.36 -7.28
CA PRO A 116 -5.31 5.45 -8.12
C PRO A 116 -5.21 4.99 -9.58
N ALA A 117 -6.05 5.54 -10.45
CA ALA A 117 -6.11 5.18 -11.87
C ALA A 117 -6.56 6.37 -12.72
N GLY A 118 -5.94 6.55 -13.89
CA GLY A 118 -6.37 7.58 -14.87
C GLY A 118 -6.35 9.02 -14.34
N GLY A 119 -5.45 9.35 -13.41
CA GLY A 119 -5.39 10.68 -12.80
C GLY A 119 -6.40 10.93 -11.67
N LEU A 120 -7.17 9.91 -11.29
CA LEU A 120 -8.14 9.94 -10.19
C LEU A 120 -7.74 8.95 -9.09
N VAL A 121 -8.26 9.18 -7.89
CA VAL A 121 -8.30 8.18 -6.82
C VAL A 121 -9.74 7.76 -6.63
N LEU A 122 -10.08 6.54 -7.04
CA LEU A 122 -11.40 5.97 -6.88
C LEU A 122 -11.47 5.21 -5.56
N VAL A 123 -12.47 5.52 -4.74
CA VAL A 123 -12.67 4.87 -3.43
C VAL A 123 -14.12 4.38 -3.35
N PRO A 124 -14.40 3.13 -3.75
CA PRO A 124 -15.72 2.53 -3.52
C PRO A 124 -15.97 2.34 -2.02
N ASP A 125 -17.24 2.32 -1.61
CA ASP A 125 -17.59 2.06 -0.21
C ASP A 125 -17.06 0.70 0.25
N GLY A 126 -16.38 0.69 1.40
CA GLY A 126 -15.84 -0.52 2.00
C GLY A 126 -16.89 -1.27 2.80
N THR A 127 -17.98 -1.72 2.16
CA THR A 127 -19.19 -2.31 2.79
C THR A 127 -18.89 -3.50 3.71
N VAL A 128 -17.88 -4.31 3.39
CA VAL A 128 -17.49 -5.51 4.18
C VAL A 128 -16.77 -5.14 5.50
N CYS A 129 -16.38 -3.89 5.70
CA CYS A 129 -15.66 -3.46 6.89
C CYS A 129 -16.61 -3.07 8.04
N THR A 130 -16.33 -3.58 9.24
CA THR A 130 -17.14 -3.35 10.44
C THR A 130 -16.67 -2.17 11.30
N CYS A 131 -15.59 -1.47 10.93
CA CYS A 131 -15.09 -0.33 11.71
C CYS A 131 -16.10 0.82 11.74
N SER A 132 -16.36 1.34 12.94
CA SER A 132 -17.33 2.40 13.23
C SER A 132 -16.87 3.78 12.76
N TYR A 133 -17.17 4.11 11.51
CA TYR A 133 -17.02 5.44 10.93
C TYR A 133 -18.38 5.93 10.43
N LEU A 134 -18.69 7.20 10.66
CA LEU A 134 -19.97 7.81 10.32
C LEU A 134 -20.20 7.89 8.81
N ASN A 135 -19.14 8.21 8.06
CA ASN A 135 -19.21 8.32 6.60
C ASN A 135 -18.92 6.97 5.94
N ARG A 136 -19.94 6.41 5.30
CA ARG A 136 -19.86 5.26 4.39
C ARG A 136 -20.30 5.72 3.01
N ALA A 137 -19.35 5.92 2.13
CA ALA A 137 -19.61 6.50 0.82
C ALA A 137 -18.59 5.99 -0.19
N ALA A 138 -19.00 5.95 -1.45
CA ALA A 138 -18.08 5.93 -2.56
C ALA A 138 -17.73 7.37 -2.94
N PHE A 139 -16.46 7.66 -3.21
CA PHE A 139 -16.01 8.97 -3.65
C PHE A 139 -14.83 8.86 -4.60
N ALA A 140 -14.53 9.96 -5.29
CA ALA A 140 -13.34 10.11 -6.10
C ALA A 140 -12.59 11.38 -5.69
N LEU A 141 -11.26 11.33 -5.74
CA LEU A 141 -10.41 12.50 -5.62
C LEU A 141 -9.71 12.75 -6.95
N GLN A 142 -9.65 14.02 -7.34
CA GLN A 142 -8.88 14.49 -8.47
C GLN A 142 -7.84 15.49 -7.98
N GLN A 143 -6.65 15.46 -8.58
CA GLN A 143 -5.67 16.52 -8.35
C GLN A 143 -6.18 17.82 -8.96
N VAL A 144 -6.30 18.86 -8.15
CA VAL A 144 -6.57 20.21 -8.63
C VAL A 144 -5.24 20.88 -8.89
N ASN A 145 -5.04 21.43 -10.10
CA ASN A 145 -3.91 22.30 -10.36
C ASN A 145 -4.18 23.62 -9.62
N THR A 146 -3.42 23.89 -8.56
CA THR A 146 -3.29 25.25 -8.06
C THR A 146 -2.44 26.03 -9.06
N GLU A 147 -3.07 27.01 -9.70
CA GLU A 147 -2.42 28.06 -10.50
C GLU A 147 -1.42 28.87 -9.65
#